data_AF-A0A1F7YRT2-F1
#
_entry.id   AF-A0A1F7YRT2-F1
#
_cell.length_a   1.000
_cell.length_b   1.000
_cell.length_c   1.000
_cell.angle_alpha   90.00
_cell.angle_beta   90.00
_cell.angle_gamma   90.00
#
_symmetry.space_group_name_H-M   'P 1'
#
loop_
_entity.id
_entity.type
_entity.pdbx_description
1 polymer ?
#
loop_
_entity_poly.entity_id
_entity_poly.type
_entity_poly.pdbx_seq_one_letter_code
_entity_poly.pdbx_strand_id
1 'polypeptide(L)' 'MAICEVTGKKAVFGSKQKHRRGVAGKRWKKRVTATPRLFKPNLQTITITDEKGHKKQMTVSTKVIKRIKFDREQASLG' A
#
# COMPACT_ATOMS: atom_id res chain seq x y z
N MET A 1 0.22 9.23 -11.34
CA MET A 1 0.46 8.22 -10.27
C MET A 1 -0.82 7.47 -10.04
N ALA A 2 -0.78 6.13 -10.02
CA ALA A 2 -1.97 5.35 -9.68
C ALA A 2 -2.40 5.61 -8.24
N ILE A 3 -3.72 5.71 -8.03
CA ILE A 3 -4.37 5.90 -6.73
C ILE A 3 -5.32 4.73 -6.55
N CYS A 4 -5.42 4.21 -5.33
CA CYS A 4 -6.46 3.23 -5.02
C CYS A 4 -7.84 3.89 -5.12
N GLU A 5 -8.69 3.41 -6.03
CA GLU A 5 -10.02 3.98 -6.26
C GLU A 5 -10.96 3.83 -5.05
N VAL A 6 -10.74 2.84 -4.19
CA VAL A 6 -11.59 2.56 -3.01
C VAL A 6 -11.12 3.29 -1.75
N THR A 7 -9.81 3.47 -1.57
CA THR A 7 -9.24 3.99 -0.30
C THR A 7 -8.44 5.28 -0.46
N GLY A 8 -8.30 5.80 -1.68
CA GLY A 8 -7.53 7.02 -1.96
C GLY A 8 -6.01 6.89 -1.73
N LYS A 9 -5.50 5.68 -1.43
CA LYS A 9 -4.07 5.45 -1.19
C LYS A 9 -3.24 5.87 -2.40
N LYS A 10 -2.33 6.81 -2.16
CA LYS A 10 -1.40 7.37 -3.14
C LYS A 10 0.04 7.24 -2.65
N ALA A 11 0.99 7.55 -3.52
CA ALA A 11 2.39 7.58 -3.11
C ALA A 11 2.64 8.70 -2.10
N VAL A 12 3.49 8.42 -1.12
CA VAL A 12 3.83 9.36 -0.04
C VAL A 12 5.33 9.62 -0.08
N PHE A 13 5.72 10.88 0.09
CA PHE A 13 7.12 11.25 0.27
C PHE A 13 7.55 10.97 1.71
N GLY A 14 8.74 10.41 1.87
CA GLY A 14 9.38 10.33 3.16
C GLY A 14 10.88 10.14 3.01
N SER A 15 11.51 9.62 4.05
CA SER A 15 12.95 9.38 4.03
C SER A 15 13.30 8.00 4.56
N LYS A 16 14.44 7.48 4.11
CA LYS A 16 15.04 6.26 4.64
C LYS A 16 16.33 6.63 5.36
N GLN A 17 16.47 6.13 6.58
CA GLN A 17 17.69 6.18 7.37
C GLN A 17 18.06 4.74 7.76
N LYS A 18 19.34 4.38 7.62
CA LYS A 18 19.86 3.08 8.07
C LYS A 18 20.88 3.32 9.17
N HIS A 19 20.50 3.01 10.41
CA HIS A 19 21.39 3.10 11.56
C HIS A 19 22.22 1.82 11.71
N ARG A 20 23.49 1.96 12.09
CA ARG A 20 24.31 0.83 12.56
C ARG A 20 24.07 0.62 14.06
N ARG A 21 24.24 -0.61 14.57
CA ARG A 21 24.18 -0.89 16.01
C ARG A 21 25.25 -0.07 16.76
N GLY A 22 24.92 0.50 17.92
CA GLY A 22 25.86 1.31 18.73
C GLY A 22 25.93 2.80 18.39
N VAL A 23 24.96 3.36 17.66
CA VAL A 23 24.86 4.82 17.36
C VAL A 23 24.14 5.63 18.43
N ALA A 24 23.66 5.00 19.51
CA ALA A 24 22.93 5.65 20.60
C ALA A 24 23.75 6.70 21.37
N GLY A 25 25.09 6.68 21.24
CA GLY A 25 25.99 7.63 21.91
C GLY A 25 25.99 9.06 21.36
N LYS A 26 25.00 9.47 20.55
CA LYS A 26 24.80 10.85 20.02
C LYS A 26 26.03 11.51 19.35
N ARG A 27 27.07 10.74 19.00
CA ARG A 27 28.29 11.27 18.34
C ARG A 27 27.96 11.76 16.94
N TRP A 28 28.19 13.04 16.67
CA TRP A 28 27.91 13.68 15.37
C TRP A 28 28.59 12.97 14.18
N LYS A 29 29.82 12.48 14.38
CA LYS A 29 30.60 11.72 13.38
C LYS A 29 29.90 10.44 12.89
N LYS A 30 28.95 9.89 13.68
CA LYS A 30 28.18 8.68 13.34
C LYS A 30 26.71 8.99 12.99
N ARG A 31 26.36 10.26 12.74
CA ARG A 31 25.02 10.68 12.33
C ARG A 31 24.72 10.14 10.93
N VAL A 32 23.53 9.58 10.76
CA VAL A 32 23.07 9.01 9.49
C VAL A 32 22.41 10.09 8.64
N THR A 33 22.76 10.16 7.36
CA THR A 33 22.10 11.03 6.39
C THR A 33 20.75 10.44 5.97
N ALA A 34 19.69 11.24 6.05
CA ALA A 34 18.38 10.87 5.53
C ALA A 34 18.39 10.91 4.01
N THR A 35 17.96 9.82 3.37
CA THR A 35 17.79 9.79 1.91
C THR A 35 16.31 9.97 1.57
N PRO A 36 15.92 10.98 0.78
CA PRO A 36 14.53 11.14 0.38
C PRO A 36 14.10 9.94 -0.48
N ARG A 37 12.88 9.47 -0.26
CA ARG A 37 12.31 8.36 -1.01
C ARG A 37 10.81 8.54 -1.17
N LEU A 38 10.33 8.12 -2.33
CA LEU A 38 8.92 8.01 -2.61
C LEU A 38 8.43 6.60 -2.28
N PHE A 39 7.48 6.49 -1.36
CA PHE A 39 6.85 5.22 -0.98
C PHE A 39 5.62 4.99 -1.85
N LYS A 40 5.71 4.04 -2.79
CA LYS A 40 4.61 3.66 -3.66
C LYS A 40 3.66 2.68 -2.93
N PRO A 41 2.33 2.88 -3.01
CA PRO A 41 1.37 1.91 -2.51
C PRO A 41 1.39 0.64 -3.36
N ASN A 42 1.09 -0.51 -2.75
CA ASN A 42 0.90 -1.77 -3.47
C ASN A 42 -0.51 -1.78 -4.09
N LEU A 43 -0.61 -1.32 -5.33
CA LEU A 43 -1.82 -1.26 -6.13
C LEU A 43 -1.79 -2.33 -7.21
N GLN A 44 -2.95 -2.93 -7.49
CA GLN A 44 -3.15 -3.89 -8.57
C GLN A 44 -4.46 -3.56 -9.29
N THR A 45 -4.47 -3.78 -10.60
CA THR A 45 -5.67 -3.65 -11.42
C THR A 45 -6.43 -4.98 -11.37
N ILE A 46 -7.69 -4.93 -10.95
CA ILE A 46 -8.57 -6.09 -10.89
C ILE A 46 -9.79 -5.86 -11.79
N THR A 47 -10.36 -6.95 -12.27
CA THR A 47 -11.65 -6.93 -12.97
C THR A 47 -12.72 -7.41 -12.00
N ILE A 48 -13.73 -6.57 -11.76
CA ILE A 48 -14.92 -6.90 -10.97
C ILE A 48 -16.08 -7.10 -11.94
N THR A 49 -16.88 -8.13 -11.69
CA THR A 49 -18.13 -8.36 -12.40
C THR A 49 -19.27 -7.82 -11.54
N ASP A 50 -20.06 -6.92 -12.09
CA ASP A 50 -21.29 -6.41 -11.45
C ASP A 50 -22.40 -7.47 -11.50
N GLU A 51 -23.43 -7.32 -10.66
CA GLU A 51 -24.60 -8.24 -10.59
C GLU A 51 -25.34 -8.37 -11.94
N LYS A 52 -25.19 -7.40 -12.83
CA LYS A 52 -25.75 -7.39 -14.19
C LYS A 52 -24.81 -8.01 -15.25
N GLY A 53 -23.69 -8.62 -14.85
CA GLY A 53 -22.73 -9.28 -15.74
C GLY A 53 -21.70 -8.35 -16.40
N HIS A 54 -21.72 -7.05 -16.11
CA HIS A 54 -20.75 -6.11 -16.67
C HIS A 54 -19.39 -6.26 -16.00
N LYS A 55 -18.31 -6.32 -16.80
CA LYS A 55 -16.93 -6.36 -16.32
C LYS A 55 -16.38 -4.95 -16.22
N LYS A 56 -16.02 -4.52 -15.02
CA LYS A 56 -15.37 -3.24 -14.76
C LYS A 56 -13.94 -3.46 -14.26
N GLN A 57 -12.99 -2.75 -14.84
CA GLN A 57 -11.61 -2.75 -14.36
C GLN A 57 -11.42 -1.60 -13.36
N MET A 58 -10.72 -1.87 -12.26
CA MET A 58 -10.37 -0.85 -11.28
C MET A 58 -8.99 -1.10 -10.66
N THR A 59 -8.30 -0.02 -10.31
CA THR A 59 -7.02 -0.05 -9.62
C THR A 59 -7.22 0.06 -8.12
N VAL A 60 -6.89 -1.00 -7.39
CA VAL A 60 -7.13 -1.08 -5.94
C VAL A 60 -5.90 -1.55 -5.18
N SER A 61 -5.84 -1.23 -3.89
CA SER A 61 -4.78 -1.71 -3.02
C SER A 61 -5.00 -3.17 -2.63
N THR A 62 -3.92 -3.91 -2.40
CA THR A 62 -4.00 -5.33 -1.98
C THR A 62 -4.82 -5.56 -0.70
N LYS A 63 -4.91 -4.58 0.21
CA LYS A 63 -5.78 -4.65 1.39
C LYS A 63 -7.27 -4.73 1.00
N VAL A 64 -7.67 -4.01 -0.04
CA VAL A 64 -9.05 -4.01 -0.57
C VAL A 64 -9.35 -5.35 -1.23
N ILE A 65 -8.41 -5.89 -2.02
CA ILE A 65 -8.56 -7.22 -2.64
C ILE A 65 -8.79 -8.30 -1.57
N LYS A 66 -7.99 -8.28 -0.50
CA LYS A 66 -8.17 -9.19 0.64
C LYS A 66 -9.54 -9.03 1.29
N ARG A 67 -10.02 -7.80 1.43
CA ARG A 67 -11.33 -7.53 2.03
C ARG A 67 -12.48 -8.03 1.16
N ILE A 68 -12.44 -7.77 -0.15
CA ILE A 68 -13.44 -8.28 -1.11
C ILE A 68 -13.50 -9.81 -1.07
N LYS A 69 -12.35 -10.49 -1.00
CA LYS A 69 -12.31 -11.96 -0.90
C LYS A 69 -12.99 -12.44 0.39
N PHE A 70 -12.67 -11.82 1.52
CA PHE A 70 -13.25 -12.16 2.81
C PHE A 70 -14.77 -11.94 2.82
N ASP A 71 -15.25 -10.79 2.34
CA ASP A 71 -16.68 -10.46 2.32
C ASP A 71 -17.46 -11.42 1.39
N ARG A 72 -16.85 -11.88 0.28
CA ARG A 72 -17.44 -12.91 -0.60
C ARG A 72 -17.54 -14.28 0.07
N GLU A 73 -16.52 -14.70 0.81
CA GLU A 73 -16.56 -15.97 1.55
C GLU A 73 -17.63 -15.94 2.65
N GLN A 74 -17.76 -14.82 3.38
CA GLN A 74 -18.81 -14.65 4.38
C GLN A 74 -20.22 -14.67 3.75
N ALA A 75 -20.41 -14.02 2.60
CA ALA A 75 -21.68 -14.04 1.87
C ALA A 75 -22.05 -15.42 1.29
N SER A 76 -21.10 -16.36 1.18
CA SER A 76 -21.37 -17.74 0.73
C SER A 76 -21.68 -18.71 1.87
N LEU A 77 -21.46 -18.30 3.12
CA LEU A 77 -21.65 -19.12 4.33
C LEU A 77 -22.97 -18.82 5.05
N GLY A 78 -23.59 -17.66 4.79
CA GLY A 78 -24.91 -17.29 5.28
C GLY A 78 -25.95 -17.39 4.18
#